data_AF-A0A2P6RP89-F1
#
_entry.id   AF-A0A2P6RP89-F1
#
_cell.length_a   1.000
_cell.length_b   1.000
_cell.length_c   1.000
_cell.angle_alpha   90.00
_cell.angle_beta   90.00
_cell.angle_gamma   90.00
#
_symmetry.space_group_name_H-M   'P 1'
#
loop_
_entity.id
_entity.type
_entity.pdbx_description
1 polymer ?
#
loop_
_entity_poly.entity_id
_entity_poly.type
_entity_poly.pdbx_seq_one_letter_code
_entity_poly.pdbx_strand_id
1 'polypeptide(L)'
;MPNSSLDMHLFGPRATFQWEFRYRIDLGFASALHYLHEDAEQCVLHRDIKSTNVLLDNDCSTKLFDFGIAKLVDPRLRASKESDIFSFRVVALEIACGRRTYHDGEFHLPLYRWVWHLYLARNLLDAADERLGMDFDQNEIECLLIVGLWCTHPNNKERLKAG
;
A
#
# COMPACT_ATOMS: atom_id res chain seq x y z
N MET A 1 -0.30 15.64 15.26
CA MET A 1 -1.39 15.36 14.30
C MET A 1 -2.35 14.39 14.95
N PRO A 2 -3.67 14.63 14.97
CA PRO A 2 -4.56 13.95 15.92
C PRO A 2 -4.87 12.48 15.57
N ASN A 3 -4.66 12.06 14.32
CA ASN A 3 -5.03 10.72 13.86
C ASN A 3 -3.85 9.79 13.59
N SER A 4 -2.69 9.95 14.24
CA SER A 4 -1.55 8.99 14.20
C SER A 4 -1.15 8.50 12.79
N SER A 5 -0.29 7.49 12.71
CA SER A 5 0.11 6.83 11.46
C SER A 5 -0.88 5.72 11.07
N LEU A 6 -0.93 5.39 9.78
CA LEU A 6 -1.80 4.35 9.22
C LEU A 6 -1.58 2.99 9.89
N ASP A 7 -0.34 2.64 10.23
CA ASP A 7 -0.02 1.37 10.89
C ASP A 7 -0.69 1.24 12.28
N MET A 8 -0.87 2.35 13.01
CA MET A 8 -1.59 2.36 14.28
C MET A 8 -3.08 2.07 14.10
N HIS A 9 -3.65 2.44 12.95
CA HIS A 9 -5.05 2.19 12.61
C HIS A 9 -5.28 0.81 11.99
N LEU A 10 -4.31 0.27 11.27
CA LEU A 10 -4.42 -1.07 10.69
C LEU A 10 -4.09 -2.18 11.71
N PHE A 11 -3.11 -1.95 12.59
CA PHE A 11 -2.52 -3.00 13.43
C PHE A 11 -2.57 -2.70 14.93
N GLY A 12 -3.05 -1.52 15.33
CA GLY A 12 -3.15 -1.16 16.73
C GLY A 12 -4.29 -1.89 17.47
N PRO A 13 -4.34 -1.77 18.81
CA PRO A 13 -5.35 -2.44 19.64
C PRO A 13 -6.79 -1.95 19.40
N ARG A 14 -6.97 -0.85 18.65
CA ARG A 14 -8.26 -0.28 18.25
C ARG A 14 -8.42 -0.22 16.73
N ALA A 15 -7.80 -1.13 16.00
CA ALA A 15 -7.88 -1.17 14.55
C ALA A 15 -9.30 -1.56 14.08
N THR A 16 -10.15 -0.55 13.85
CA THR A 16 -11.59 -0.68 13.56
C THR A 16 -12.02 0.08 12.30
N PHE A 17 -11.11 0.32 11.34
CA PHE A 17 -11.48 1.05 10.12
C PHE A 17 -12.39 0.23 9.22
N GLN A 18 -13.57 0.79 8.95
CA GLN A 18 -14.46 0.33 7.90
C GLN A 18 -13.78 0.44 6.53
N TRP A 19 -14.20 -0.41 5.60
CA TRP A 19 -13.61 -0.49 4.27
C TRP A 19 -13.57 0.84 3.53
N GLU A 20 -14.64 1.63 3.58
CA GLU A 20 -14.73 2.92 2.90
C GLU A 20 -13.55 3.84 3.26
N PHE A 21 -13.17 3.88 4.54
CA PHE A 21 -12.05 4.69 5.00
C PHE A 21 -10.72 4.13 4.50
N ARG A 22 -10.54 2.81 4.50
CA ARG A 22 -9.34 2.15 3.99
C ARG A 22 -9.12 2.47 2.52
N TYR A 23 -10.17 2.35 1.71
CA TYR A 23 -10.11 2.62 0.28
C TYR A 23 -9.83 4.11 0.00
N ARG A 24 -10.48 5.02 0.74
CA ARG A 24 -10.21 6.47 0.65
C ARG A 24 -8.76 6.81 0.99
N ILE A 25 -8.19 6.14 1.99
CA ILE A 25 -6.79 6.33 2.38
C ILE A 25 -5.85 5.92 1.24
N ASP A 26 -6.10 4.77 0.62
CA ASP A 26 -5.30 4.28 -0.50
C ASP A 26 -5.38 5.22 -1.72
N LEU A 27 -6.59 5.69 -2.06
CA LEU A 27 -6.77 6.69 -3.12
C LEU A 27 -5.99 7.99 -2.84
N GLY A 28 -6.07 8.50 -1.61
CA GLY A 28 -5.30 9.67 -1.18
C GLY A 28 -3.80 9.42 -1.23
N PHE A 29 -3.36 8.20 -0.87
CA PHE A 29 -1.96 7.82 -0.92
C PHE A 29 -1.45 7.73 -2.37
N ALA A 30 -2.20 7.09 -3.27
CA ALA A 30 -1.90 7.02 -4.69
C ALA A 30 -1.82 8.41 -5.32
N SER A 31 -2.74 9.31 -4.95
CA SER A 31 -2.75 10.71 -5.41
C SER A 31 -1.50 11.46 -4.94
N ALA A 32 -1.11 11.30 -3.67
CA ALA A 32 0.09 11.92 -3.13
C ALA A 32 1.36 11.41 -3.83
N LEU A 33 1.44 10.11 -4.11
CA LEU A 33 2.57 9.53 -4.81
C LEU A 33 2.64 9.99 -6.27
N HIS A 34 1.49 10.04 -6.95
CA HIS A 34 1.40 10.57 -8.31
C HIS A 34 1.90 12.00 -8.39
N TYR A 35 1.47 12.85 -7.45
CA TYR A 35 1.92 14.24 -7.37
C TYR A 35 3.45 14.34 -7.26
N LEU A 36 4.07 13.54 -6.38
CA LEU A 36 5.53 13.53 -6.21
C LEU A 36 6.25 13.09 -7.50
N HIS A 37 5.68 12.16 -8.25
CA HIS A 37 6.34 11.56 -9.40
C HIS A 37 6.14 12.33 -10.71
N GLU A 38 4.98 12.98 -10.90
CA GLU A 38 4.57 13.56 -12.18
C GLU A 38 4.21 15.06 -12.12
N ASP A 39 3.53 15.52 -11.05
CA ASP A 39 2.97 16.89 -11.01
C ASP A 39 3.84 17.92 -10.28
N ALA A 40 4.75 17.47 -9.42
CA ALA A 40 5.70 18.35 -8.75
C ALA A 40 6.65 19.00 -9.76
N GLU A 41 7.15 20.21 -9.44
CA GLU A 41 8.09 20.95 -10.31
C GLU A 41 9.32 20.12 -10.70
N GLN A 42 9.75 19.25 -9.78
CA GLN A 42 10.77 18.24 -10.00
C GLN A 42 10.27 16.92 -9.44
N CYS A 43 10.56 15.82 -10.14
CA CYS A 43 10.21 14.49 -9.67
C CYS A 43 10.90 14.19 -8.33
N VAL A 44 10.10 13.87 -7.31
CA VAL A 44 10.54 13.53 -5.96
C VAL A 44 10.38 12.03 -5.75
N LEU A 45 11.47 11.35 -5.40
CA LEU A 45 11.39 9.99 -4.85
C LEU A 45 11.37 10.07 -3.34
N HIS A 46 10.37 9.45 -2.72
CA HIS A 46 10.21 9.42 -1.28
C HIS A 46 11.22 8.48 -0.62
N ARG A 47 11.40 7.28 -1.18
CA ARG A 47 12.37 6.24 -0.78
C ARG A 47 12.18 5.60 0.59
N ASP A 48 11.34 6.16 1.45
CA ASP A 48 10.94 5.57 2.75
C ASP A 48 9.41 5.39 2.85
N ILE A 49 8.79 4.83 1.82
CA ILE A 49 7.36 4.54 1.85
C ILE A 49 7.10 3.31 2.72
N LYS A 50 6.27 3.49 3.76
CA LYS A 50 5.79 2.46 4.69
C LYS A 50 4.55 2.97 5.43
N SER A 51 3.73 2.08 5.97
CA SER A 51 2.49 2.46 6.68
C SER A 51 2.72 3.35 7.91
N THR A 52 3.91 3.36 8.52
CA THR A 52 4.22 4.32 9.61
C THR A 52 4.43 5.75 9.11
N ASN A 53 4.78 5.92 7.83
CA ASN A 53 5.05 7.21 7.19
C ASN A 53 3.82 7.75 6.44
N VAL A 54 2.70 7.04 6.50
CA VAL A 54 1.41 7.50 6.01
C VAL A 54 0.62 8.05 7.19
N LEU A 55 0.47 9.36 7.26
CA LEU A 55 -0.27 10.04 8.33
C LEU A 55 -1.70 10.32 7.89
N LEU A 56 -2.60 10.28 8.86
CA LEU A 56 -3.99 10.67 8.68
C LEU A 56 -4.24 11.97 9.42
N ASP A 57 -4.94 12.90 8.77
CA ASP A 57 -5.45 14.10 9.43
C ASP A 57 -6.91 13.95 9.89
N ASN A 58 -7.47 15.00 10.47
CA ASN A 58 -8.81 15.00 11.06
C ASN A 58 -9.93 14.70 10.06
N ASP A 59 -9.69 14.94 8.77
CA ASP A 59 -10.66 14.71 7.70
C ASP A 59 -10.45 13.33 7.04
N CYS A 60 -9.65 12.46 7.68
CA CYS A 60 -9.18 11.20 7.12
C CYS A 60 -8.44 11.37 5.79
N SER A 61 -7.84 12.53 5.56
CA SER A 61 -7.00 12.75 4.38
C SER A 61 -5.62 12.17 4.61
N THR A 62 -5.10 11.51 3.58
CA THR A 62 -3.79 10.88 3.60
C THR A 62 -2.69 11.91 3.36
N LYS A 63 -1.65 11.88 4.19
CA LYS A 63 -0.43 12.68 4.01
C LYS A 63 0.79 11.80 4.14
N LEU A 64 1.63 11.81 3.11
CA LEU A 64 2.94 11.18 3.19
C LEU A 64 3.88 12.05 4.03
N PHE A 65 4.63 11.43 4.93
CA PHE A 65 5.56 12.08 5.84
C PHE A 65 6.94 11.42 5.78
N ASP A 66 7.95 12.09 6.34
CA ASP A 66 9.34 11.65 6.44
C ASP A 66 10.11 11.63 5.11
N PHE A 67 10.31 12.83 4.57
CA PHE A 67 11.14 13.08 3.39
C PHE A 67 12.65 13.13 3.71
N GLY A 68 13.09 12.62 4.87
CA GLY A 68 14.47 12.72 5.35
C GLY A 68 15.51 12.09 4.42
N ILE A 69 15.10 11.13 3.59
CA ILE A 69 15.93 10.47 2.57
C ILE A 69 15.44 10.68 1.13
N ALA A 70 14.45 11.56 0.95
CA ALA A 70 13.85 11.84 -0.33
C ALA A 70 14.87 12.48 -1.29
N LYS A 71 14.65 12.31 -2.60
CA LYS A 71 15.59 12.78 -3.62
C LYS A 71 14.88 13.33 -4.84
N LEU A 72 15.36 14.47 -5.33
CA LEU A 72 14.99 15.02 -6.64
C LEU A 72 15.71 14.23 -7.73
N VAL A 73 14.95 13.77 -8.72
CA VAL A 73 15.48 12.94 -9.81
C VAL A 73 15.03 13.44 -11.17
N ASP A 74 15.78 13.09 -12.20
CA ASP A 74 15.34 13.28 -13.58
C ASP A 74 14.07 12.41 -13.81
N PRO A 75 12.92 13.01 -14.18
CA PRO A 75 11.67 12.28 -14.41
C PRO A 75 11.79 11.16 -15.46
N ARG A 76 12.82 11.20 -16.32
CA ARG A 76 13.09 10.20 -17.37
C ARG A 76 13.68 8.90 -16.82
N LEU A 77 14.20 8.90 -15.60
CA LEU A 77 14.79 7.72 -14.97
C LEU A 77 13.72 6.83 -14.35
N ARG A 78 13.09 6.02 -15.20
CA ARG A 78 12.01 5.09 -14.80
C ARG A 78 12.37 4.30 -13.56
N ALA A 79 13.49 3.55 -13.63
CA ALA A 79 14.07 2.66 -12.58
C ALA A 79 14.03 3.21 -11.14
N SER A 80 13.96 4.52 -11.00
CA SER A 80 13.98 5.23 -9.74
C SER A 80 12.59 5.36 -9.10
N LYS A 81 11.52 5.47 -9.92
CA LYS A 81 10.12 5.54 -9.49
C LYS A 81 9.57 4.16 -9.06
N GLU A 82 10.02 3.06 -9.67
CA GLU A 82 9.45 1.73 -9.36
C GLU A 82 9.74 1.28 -7.93
N SER A 83 10.78 1.79 -7.28
CA SER A 83 11.04 1.48 -5.86
C SER A 83 9.92 2.04 -4.96
N ASP A 84 9.52 3.30 -5.19
CA ASP A 84 8.42 3.91 -4.44
C ASP A 84 7.09 3.22 -4.75
N ILE A 85 6.85 2.91 -6.03
CA ILE A 85 5.66 2.19 -6.47
C ILE A 85 5.60 0.79 -5.83
N PHE A 86 6.73 0.09 -5.73
CA PHE A 86 6.79 -1.20 -5.05
C PHE A 86 6.40 -1.07 -3.57
N SER A 87 6.96 -0.09 -2.86
CA SER A 87 6.62 0.14 -1.46
C SER A 87 5.17 0.58 -1.27
N PHE A 88 4.62 1.39 -2.18
CA PHE A 88 3.20 1.73 -2.22
C PHE A 88 2.32 0.47 -2.33
N ARG A 89 2.67 -0.45 -3.24
CA ARG A 89 1.92 -1.70 -3.44
C ARG A 89 1.96 -2.61 -2.22
N VAL A 90 3.06 -2.61 -1.48
CA VAL A 90 3.14 -3.28 -0.18
C VAL A 90 2.12 -2.70 0.80
N VAL A 91 2.06 -1.37 0.91
CA VAL A 91 1.09 -0.69 1.80
C VAL A 91 -0.35 -0.93 1.34
N ALA A 92 -0.64 -0.97 0.04
CA ALA A 92 -1.95 -1.33 -0.49
C ALA A 92 -2.40 -2.73 -0.02
N LEU A 93 -1.49 -3.72 -0.04
CA LEU A 93 -1.77 -5.05 0.51
C LEU A 93 -2.00 -5.00 2.02
N GLU A 94 -1.23 -4.21 2.76
CA GLU A 94 -1.41 -4.01 4.20
C GLU A 94 -2.80 -3.43 4.53
N ILE A 95 -3.26 -2.45 3.75
CA ILE A 95 -4.59 -1.84 3.89
C ILE A 95 -5.70 -2.88 3.66
N ALA A 96 -5.60 -3.65 2.58
CA ALA A 96 -6.59 -4.66 2.21
C ALA A 96 -6.65 -5.82 3.22
N CYS A 97 -5.48 -6.33 3.61
CA CYS A 97 -5.37 -7.54 4.43
C CYS A 97 -5.43 -7.26 5.93
N GLY A 98 -5.18 -6.01 6.35
CA GLY A 98 -5.04 -5.67 7.78
C GLY A 98 -3.87 -6.38 8.47
N ARG A 99 -2.86 -6.83 7.71
CA ARG A 99 -1.69 -7.58 8.21
C ARG A 99 -0.39 -6.85 7.86
N ARG A 100 0.57 -6.80 8.80
CA ARG A 100 1.92 -6.25 8.53
C ARG A 100 2.70 -7.18 7.61
N THR A 101 3.53 -6.61 6.75
CA THR A 101 4.53 -7.38 5.98
C THR A 101 5.73 -7.84 6.82
N TYR A 102 6.14 -7.05 7.81
CA TYR A 102 7.28 -7.32 8.67
C TYR A 102 6.85 -7.30 10.14
N HIS A 103 7.14 -8.38 10.87
CA HIS A 103 7.10 -8.39 12.33
C HIS A 103 8.52 -8.62 12.85
N ASP A 104 8.91 -7.88 13.88
CA ASP A 104 10.20 -7.98 14.58
C ASP A 104 10.72 -9.44 14.64
N GLY A 105 11.79 -9.71 13.90
CA GLY A 105 12.61 -10.93 14.06
C GLY A 105 12.07 -12.24 13.49
N GLU A 106 10.82 -12.34 13.02
CA GLU A 106 10.29 -13.55 12.40
C GLU A 106 10.07 -13.39 10.89
N PHE A 107 10.64 -14.32 10.11
CA PHE A 107 10.45 -14.43 8.67
C PHE A 107 8.99 -14.78 8.35
N HIS A 108 8.09 -13.80 8.38
CA HIS A 108 6.82 -13.95 7.71
C HIS A 108 7.09 -14.14 6.21
N LEU A 109 6.45 -15.16 5.62
CA LEU A 109 6.29 -15.21 4.18
C LEU A 109 5.72 -13.85 3.75
N PRO A 110 6.40 -13.10 2.86
CA PRO A 110 5.97 -11.74 2.55
C PRO A 110 4.50 -11.73 2.15
N LEU A 111 3.72 -10.78 2.67
CA LEU A 111 2.26 -10.72 2.50
C LEU A 111 1.82 -10.95 1.05
N TYR A 112 2.56 -10.35 0.09
CA TYR A 112 2.33 -10.54 -1.34
C TYR A 112 2.32 -12.02 -1.78
N ARG A 113 3.16 -12.88 -1.17
CA ARG A 113 3.25 -14.30 -1.53
C ARG A 113 2.01 -15.05 -1.09
N TRP A 114 1.48 -14.77 0.09
CA TRP A 114 0.22 -15.38 0.55
C TRP A 114 -0.95 -14.94 -0.33
N VAL A 115 -1.09 -13.63 -0.57
CA VAL A 115 -2.14 -13.07 -1.43
C VAL A 115 -2.03 -13.61 -2.86
N TRP A 116 -0.82 -13.86 -3.36
CA TRP A 116 -0.60 -14.50 -4.65
C TRP A 116 -1.15 -15.92 -4.76
N HIS A 117 -1.02 -16.73 -3.71
CA HIS A 117 -1.59 -18.09 -3.70
C HIS A 117 -3.12 -18.03 -3.78
N LEU A 118 -3.73 -17.08 -3.07
CA LEU A 118 -5.18 -16.85 -3.12
C LEU A 118 -5.63 -16.37 -4.51
N TYR A 119 -4.86 -15.48 -5.15
CA TYR A 119 -5.10 -15.07 -6.53
C TYR A 119 -5.08 -16.26 -7.51
N LEU A 120 -4.06 -17.12 -7.43
CA LEU A 120 -3.96 -18.32 -8.27
C LEU A 120 -5.09 -19.32 -7.99
N ALA A 121 -5.51 -19.44 -6.73
CA ALA A 121 -6.60 -20.29 -6.29
C ALA A 121 -8.00 -19.73 -6.64
N ARG A 122 -8.10 -18.52 -7.21
CA ARG A 122 -9.36 -17.81 -7.49
C ARG A 122 -10.18 -17.48 -6.22
N ASN A 123 -9.50 -17.36 -5.09
CA ASN A 123 -10.09 -17.03 -3.78
C ASN A 123 -9.53 -15.71 -3.24
N LEU A 124 -9.38 -14.70 -4.12
CA LEU A 124 -8.66 -13.48 -3.76
C LEU A 124 -9.31 -12.70 -2.61
N LEU A 125 -10.64 -12.74 -2.50
CA LEU A 125 -11.38 -12.06 -1.42
C LEU A 125 -11.06 -12.63 -0.02
N ASP A 126 -10.57 -13.87 0.09
CA ASP A 126 -10.13 -14.46 1.36
C ASP A 126 -8.88 -13.75 1.91
N ALA A 127 -8.22 -12.92 1.09
CA ALA A 127 -7.11 -12.08 1.54
C ALA A 127 -7.56 -10.87 2.37
N ALA A 128 -8.84 -10.49 2.26
CA ALA A 128 -9.39 -9.34 2.97
C ALA A 128 -9.23 -9.49 4.48
N ASP A 129 -9.09 -8.35 5.16
CA ASP A 129 -9.08 -8.31 6.62
C ASP A 129 -10.36 -8.93 7.19
N GLU A 130 -10.22 -10.01 7.95
CA GLU A 130 -11.31 -10.77 8.56
C GLU A 130 -12.21 -9.89 9.44
N ARG A 131 -11.66 -8.80 10.01
CA ARG A 131 -12.41 -7.85 10.85
C ARG A 131 -13.42 -7.03 10.07
N LEU A 132 -13.30 -6.97 8.74
CA LEU A 132 -14.31 -6.32 7.89
C LEU A 132 -15.59 -7.15 7.79
N GLY A 133 -15.56 -8.46 8.08
CA GLY A 133 -16.80 -9.26 8.15
C GLY A 133 -17.65 -9.25 6.87
N MET A 134 -17.03 -9.09 5.70
CA MET A 134 -17.67 -8.88 4.38
C MET A 134 -18.31 -7.50 4.15
N ASP A 135 -18.11 -6.53 5.05
CA ASP A 135 -18.52 -5.13 4.89
C ASP A 135 -17.48 -4.34 4.07
N PHE A 136 -17.38 -4.70 2.78
CA PHE A 136 -16.52 -4.04 1.79
C PHE A 136 -17.08 -4.16 0.38
N ASP A 137 -16.72 -3.22 -0.50
CA ASP A 137 -16.99 -3.36 -1.92
C ASP A 137 -15.99 -4.37 -2.52
N GLN A 138 -16.53 -5.43 -3.14
CA GLN A 138 -15.72 -6.51 -3.68
C GLN A 138 -14.84 -6.07 -4.84
N ASN A 139 -15.30 -5.14 -5.68
CA ASN A 139 -14.51 -4.64 -6.81
C ASN A 139 -13.37 -3.77 -6.31
N GLU A 140 -13.62 -2.92 -5.30
CA GLU A 140 -12.59 -2.05 -4.72
C GLU A 140 -11.49 -2.87 -4.05
N ILE A 141 -11.84 -3.87 -3.23
CA ILE A 141 -10.84 -4.68 -2.54
C ILE A 141 -10.09 -5.60 -3.50
N GLU A 142 -10.78 -6.16 -4.50
CA GLU A 142 -10.14 -6.97 -5.54
C GLU A 142 -9.16 -6.13 -6.34
N CYS A 143 -9.57 -4.92 -6.75
CA CYS A 143 -8.70 -3.97 -7.43
C CYS A 143 -7.46 -3.64 -6.58
N LEU A 144 -7.65 -3.33 -5.29
CA LEU A 144 -6.56 -2.99 -4.39
C LEU A 144 -5.57 -4.16 -4.22
N LEU A 145 -6.08 -5.38 -4.06
CA LEU A 145 -5.28 -6.59 -3.96
C LEU A 145 -4.51 -6.89 -5.27
N ILE A 146 -5.15 -6.72 -6.43
CA ILE A 146 -4.50 -6.91 -7.74
C ILE A 146 -3.41 -5.87 -7.96
N VAL A 147 -3.67 -4.60 -7.65
CA VAL A 147 -2.68 -3.51 -7.71
C VAL A 147 -1.50 -3.81 -6.78
N GLY A 148 -1.79 -4.30 -5.57
CA GLY A 148 -0.78 -4.75 -4.61
C GLY A 148 0.05 -5.94 -5.11
N LEU A 149 -0.53 -6.85 -5.90
CA LEU A 149 0.18 -7.97 -6.51
C LEU A 149 0.96 -7.61 -7.78
N TRP A 150 0.62 -6.50 -8.44
CA TRP A 150 1.35 -6.06 -9.61
C TRP A 150 2.83 -5.87 -9.28
N CYS A 151 3.70 -6.53 -10.02
CA CYS A 151 5.15 -6.49 -9.88
C CYS A 151 5.77 -6.74 -8.48
N THR A 152 5.01 -7.15 -7.46
CA THR A 152 5.56 -7.44 -6.12
C THR A 152 6.20 -8.83 -6.03
N HIS A 153 6.03 -9.67 -7.05
CA HIS A 153 6.65 -10.98 -7.10
C HIS A 153 8.19 -10.90 -7.30
N PRO A 154 9.00 -11.61 -6.48
CA PRO A 154 10.46 -11.64 -6.62
C PRO A 154 10.92 -12.18 -7.97
N ASN A 155 10.21 -13.18 -8.50
CA ASN A 155 10.46 -13.71 -9.82
C ASN A 155 9.82 -12.81 -10.89
N ASN A 156 10.67 -12.12 -11.68
CA ASN A 156 10.27 -11.26 -12.79
C ASN A 156 9.32 -11.92 -13.80
N LYS A 157 9.42 -13.25 -13.98
CA LYS A 157 8.58 -13.99 -14.93
C LYS A 157 7.15 -14.21 -14.45
N GLU A 158 6.97 -14.18 -13.13
CA GLU A 158 5.69 -14.43 -12.47
C GLU A 158 5.00 -13.13 -12.08
N ARG A 159 5.63 -11.96 -12.28
CA ARG A 159 4.98 -10.67 -12.05
C ARG A 159 3.78 -10.51 -13.00
N LEU A 160 2.64 -10.11 -12.45
CA LEU A 160 1.53 -9.61 -13.28
C LEU A 160 2.06 -8.44 -14.11
N LYS A 161 1.90 -8.53 -15.43
CA LYS A 161 2.18 -7.45 -16.36
C LYS A 161 0.88 -6.72 -16.64
N ALA A 162 0.93 -5.39 -16.68
CA ALA A 162 -0.17 -4.61 -17.24
C ALA A 162 -0.37 -5.06 -18.69
N GLY A 163 -1.61 -5.47 -19.03
CA GLY A 163 -2.04 -5.72 -20.40
C GLY A 163 -2.24 -4.42 -21.15
#